data_AF-A0A401IHN5-F1
#
_entry.id   AF-A0A401IHN5-F1
#
_cell.length_a   1.000
_cell.length_b   1.000
_cell.length_c   1.000
_cell.angle_alpha   90.00
_cell.angle_beta   90.00
_cell.angle_gamma   90.00
#
_symmetry.space_group_name_H-M   'P 1'
#
loop_
_entity.id
_entity.type
_entity.pdbx_description
1 polymer ?
#
loop_
_entity_poly.entity_id
_entity_poly.type
_entity_poly.pdbx_seq_one_letter_code
_entity_poly.pdbx_strand_id
1 'polypeptide(L)'
;MLSTDAKQESMMKKIEQVVSILMEEDSLFKEELNYSKIVKHLTNLFAENLSFEEFNNISEQSLKNRCRGIMSTELMAGMLDDLTPEEMAIFDEAIKRK
;
A
#
# COMPACT_ATOMS: atom_id res chain seq x y z
N MET A 1 -21.24 13.38 16.01
CA MET A 1 -19.88 12.90 15.63
C MET A 1 -19.97 11.40 15.41
N LEU A 2 -19.34 10.87 14.35
CA LEU A 2 -19.21 9.42 14.17
C LEU A 2 -18.35 8.81 15.29
N SER A 3 -18.71 7.61 15.74
CA SER A 3 -17.88 6.79 16.63
C SER A 3 -16.54 6.44 15.96
N THR A 4 -15.50 6.17 16.75
CA THR A 4 -14.17 5.79 16.25
C THR A 4 -14.24 4.61 15.29
N ASP A 5 -15.03 3.59 15.62
CA ASP A 5 -15.22 2.39 14.78
C ASP A 5 -15.84 2.73 13.42
N ALA A 6 -16.83 3.64 13.40
CA ALA A 6 -17.50 4.06 12.17
C ALA A 6 -16.58 4.91 11.28
N LYS A 7 -15.66 5.69 11.87
CA LYS A 7 -14.65 6.45 11.13
C LYS A 7 -13.64 5.50 10.47
N GLN A 8 -13.15 4.52 11.23
CA GLN A 8 -12.20 3.53 10.73
C GLN A 8 -12.81 2.66 9.63
N GLU A 9 -14.05 2.23 9.78
CA GLU A 9 -14.78 1.49 8.73
C GLU A 9 -14.92 2.33 7.45
N SER A 10 -15.22 3.63 7.57
CA SER A 10 -15.30 4.52 6.42
C SER A 10 -13.95 4.72 5.71
N MET A 11 -12.84 4.76 6.46
CA MET A 11 -11.49 4.83 5.88
C MET A 11 -11.16 3.54 5.14
N MET A 12 -11.42 2.39 5.77
CA MET A 12 -11.20 1.07 5.19
C MET A 12 -11.94 0.91 3.86
N LYS A 13 -13.22 1.28 3.78
CA LYS A 13 -14.00 1.21 2.53
C LYS A 13 -13.41 2.03 1.38
N LYS A 14 -12.91 3.24 1.67
CA LYS A 14 -12.23 4.05 0.64
C LYS A 14 -10.93 3.39 0.17
N ILE A 15 -10.19 2.79 1.09
CA ILE A 15 -8.95 2.08 0.78
C ILE A 15 -9.22 0.81 -0.04
N GLU A 16 -10.25 0.02 0.32
CA GLU A 16 -10.69 -1.15 -0.44
C GLU A 16 -10.99 -0.82 -1.91
N GLN A 17 -11.70 0.27 -2.15
CA GLN A 17 -11.99 0.75 -3.51
C GLN A 17 -10.71 1.08 -4.28
N VAL A 18 -9.80 1.84 -3.67
CA VAL A 18 -8.53 2.22 -4.29
C VAL A 18 -7.64 1.00 -4.57
N VAL A 19 -7.52 0.08 -3.61
CA VAL A 19 -6.73 -1.15 -3.76
C VAL A 19 -7.30 -2.02 -4.88
N SER A 20 -8.62 -2.16 -4.95
CA SER A 20 -9.28 -2.93 -6.02
C SER A 20 -8.95 -2.35 -7.39
N ILE A 21 -9.06 -1.03 -7.57
CA ILE A 21 -8.70 -0.35 -8.82
C ILE A 21 -7.21 -0.58 -9.16
N LEU A 22 -6.32 -0.47 -8.18
CA LEU A 22 -4.88 -0.65 -8.41
C LEU A 22 -4.53 -2.09 -8.82
N MET A 23 -5.17 -3.09 -8.22
CA MET A 23 -4.99 -4.51 -8.57
C MET A 23 -5.63 -4.89 -9.91
N GLU A 24 -6.64 -4.15 -10.35
CA GLU A 24 -7.20 -4.29 -11.71
C GLU A 24 -6.30 -3.62 -12.76
N GLU A 25 -5.66 -2.50 -12.42
CA GLU A 25 -4.75 -1.76 -13.31
C GLU A 25 -3.39 -2.43 -13.48
N ASP A 26 -2.88 -3.11 -12.47
CA ASP A 26 -1.58 -3.79 -12.48
C ASP A 26 -1.72 -5.20 -11.92
N SER A 27 -1.60 -6.20 -12.81
CA SER A 27 -1.73 -7.61 -12.45
C SER A 27 -0.67 -8.08 -11.47
N LEU A 28 0.51 -7.44 -11.44
CA LEU A 28 1.57 -7.80 -10.48
C LEU A 28 1.11 -7.57 -9.04
N PHE A 29 0.37 -6.48 -8.77
CA PHE A 29 -0.19 -6.29 -7.44
C PHE A 29 -1.19 -7.37 -7.07
N LYS A 30 -1.96 -7.88 -8.01
CA LYS A 30 -2.94 -8.92 -7.77
C LYS A 30 -2.30 -10.30 -7.55
N GLU A 31 -1.21 -10.58 -8.26
CA GLU A 31 -0.48 -11.84 -8.22
C GLU A 31 0.34 -11.97 -6.93
N GLU A 32 1.04 -10.91 -6.55
CA GLU A 32 2.04 -10.95 -5.47
C GLU A 32 1.50 -10.44 -4.12
N LEU A 33 0.54 -9.51 -4.09
CA LEU A 33 0.04 -8.93 -2.85
C LEU A 33 -1.25 -9.60 -2.37
N ASN A 34 -1.33 -9.85 -1.07
CA ASN A 34 -2.57 -10.30 -0.44
C ASN A 34 -3.52 -9.11 -0.18
N TYR A 35 -4.68 -9.08 -0.85
CA TYR A 35 -5.70 -8.03 -0.73
C TYR A 35 -6.07 -7.68 0.71
N SER A 36 -6.39 -8.67 1.56
CA SER A 36 -6.83 -8.41 2.92
C SER A 36 -5.70 -7.83 3.78
N LYS A 37 -4.47 -8.35 3.62
CA LYS A 37 -3.31 -7.83 4.36
C LYS A 37 -2.98 -6.40 3.95
N ILE A 38 -2.98 -6.10 2.64
CA ILE A 38 -2.59 -4.77 2.17
C ILE A 38 -3.64 -3.70 2.51
N VAL A 39 -4.94 -4.01 2.42
CA VAL A 39 -6.02 -3.12 2.86
C VAL A 39 -5.88 -2.81 4.35
N LYS A 40 -5.65 -3.82 5.18
CA LYS A 40 -5.45 -3.64 6.62
C LYS A 40 -4.22 -2.81 6.92
N HIS A 41 -3.10 -3.10 6.25
CA HIS A 41 -1.84 -2.36 6.42
C HIS A 41 -2.02 -0.87 6.06
N LEU A 42 -2.58 -0.58 4.89
CA LEU A 42 -2.88 0.78 4.46
C LEU A 42 -3.83 1.49 5.43
N THR A 43 -4.90 0.81 5.87
CA THR A 43 -5.87 1.38 6.82
C THR A 43 -5.21 1.78 8.13
N ASN A 44 -4.37 0.91 8.68
CA ASN A 44 -3.62 1.20 9.91
C ASN A 44 -2.64 2.34 9.68
N LEU A 45 -1.85 2.30 8.59
CA LEU A 45 -0.86 3.32 8.28
C LEU A 45 -1.49 4.71 8.13
N PHE A 46 -2.64 4.82 7.44
CA PHE A 46 -3.34 6.09 7.35
C PHE A 46 -3.97 6.52 8.68
N ALA A 47 -4.53 5.61 9.47
CA ALA A 47 -5.14 5.93 10.76
C ALA A 47 -4.11 6.35 11.83
N GLU A 48 -2.89 5.81 11.77
CA GLU A 48 -1.78 6.16 12.66
C GLU A 48 -1.15 7.52 12.32
N ASN A 49 -1.18 7.92 11.04
CA ASN A 49 -0.47 9.10 10.55
C ASN A 49 -1.38 10.29 10.24
N LEU A 50 -2.69 10.10 10.12
CA LEU A 50 -3.65 11.15 9.77
C LEU A 50 -4.90 11.09 10.65
N SER A 51 -5.43 12.26 10.98
CA SER A 51 -6.79 12.35 11.49
C SER A 51 -7.80 11.97 10.41
N PHE A 52 -9.00 11.59 10.84
CA PHE A 52 -10.11 11.27 9.93
C PHE A 52 -10.46 12.42 8.97
N GLU A 53 -10.33 13.66 9.44
CA GLU A 53 -10.60 14.85 8.61
C GLU A 53 -9.52 15.05 7.55
N GLU A 54 -8.25 14.95 7.94
CA GLU A 54 -7.12 15.00 6.99
C GLU A 54 -7.24 13.92 5.92
N PHE A 55 -7.53 12.68 6.33
CA PHE A 55 -7.74 11.57 5.39
C PHE A 55 -8.90 11.85 4.43
N ASN A 56 -10.04 12.36 4.92
CA ASN A 56 -11.19 12.66 4.08
C ASN A 56 -10.95 13.81 3.08
N ASN A 57 -10.03 14.71 3.39
CA ASN A 57 -9.64 15.80 2.52
C ASN A 57 -8.60 15.40 1.46
N ILE A 58 -8.08 14.17 1.50
CA ILE A 58 -7.21 13.65 0.44
C ILE A 58 -8.05 13.46 -0.83
N SER A 59 -7.60 14.05 -1.94
CA SER A 59 -8.21 13.80 -3.25
C SER A 59 -8.04 12.34 -3.68
N GLU A 60 -8.99 11.82 -4.44
CA GLU A 60 -8.95 10.43 -4.93
C GLU A 60 -7.63 10.10 -5.64
N GLN A 61 -7.16 10.98 -6.51
CA GLN A 61 -5.88 10.80 -7.22
C GLN A 61 -4.69 10.76 -6.26
N SER A 62 -4.69 11.59 -5.22
CA SER A 62 -3.62 11.62 -4.21
C SER A 62 -3.65 10.34 -3.35
N LEU A 63 -4.83 9.89 -2.94
CA LEU A 63 -5.01 8.65 -2.20
C LEU A 63 -4.52 7.45 -3.03
N LYS A 64 -4.93 7.39 -4.30
CA LYS A 64 -4.50 6.36 -5.25
C LYS A 64 -2.98 6.34 -5.44
N ASN A 65 -2.36 7.50 -5.60
CA ASN A 65 -0.90 7.60 -5.75
C ASN A 65 -0.16 7.14 -4.48
N ARG A 66 -0.67 7.51 -3.29
CA ARG A 66 -0.10 7.08 -2.01
C ARG A 66 -0.22 5.57 -1.82
N CYS A 67 -1.41 5.00 -2.04
CA CYS A 67 -1.63 3.56 -1.99
C CYS A 67 -0.73 2.82 -2.97
N ARG A 68 -0.62 3.29 -4.21
CA ARG A 68 0.28 2.69 -5.23
C ARG A 68 1.73 2.69 -4.77
N GLY A 69 2.22 3.79 -4.20
CA GLY A 69 3.60 3.88 -3.70
C GLY A 69 3.87 2.85 -2.59
N ILE A 70 2.97 2.77 -1.61
CA ILE A 70 3.08 1.80 -0.51
C ILE A 70 3.01 0.36 -1.04
N MET A 71 2.03 0.05 -1.90
CA MET A 71 1.89 -1.26 -2.53
C MET A 71 3.14 -1.67 -3.33
N SER A 72 3.76 -0.71 -4.03
CA SER A 72 5.01 -0.96 -4.76
C SER A 72 6.17 -1.29 -3.80
N THR A 73 6.27 -0.59 -2.67
CA THR A 73 7.28 -0.89 -1.65
C THR A 73 7.08 -2.29 -1.05
N GLU A 74 5.84 -2.64 -0.70
CA GLU A 74 5.50 -3.97 -0.16
C GLU A 74 5.77 -5.08 -1.19
N LEU A 75 5.44 -4.84 -2.46
CA LEU A 75 5.74 -5.74 -3.57
C LEU A 75 7.26 -5.99 -3.67
N MET A 76 8.04 -4.90 -3.70
CA MET A 76 9.50 -5.02 -3.78
C MET A 76 10.08 -5.72 -2.55
N ALA A 77 9.58 -5.45 -1.34
CA ALA A 77 10.03 -6.12 -0.14
C ALA A 77 9.81 -7.64 -0.22
N GLY A 78 8.61 -8.07 -0.66
CA GLY A 78 8.32 -9.49 -0.87
C GLY A 78 9.22 -10.12 -1.93
N MET A 79 9.44 -9.45 -3.06
CA MET A 79 10.35 -9.95 -4.10
C MET A 79 11.80 -10.07 -3.62
N LEU A 80 12.25 -9.16 -2.76
CA LEU A 80 13.60 -9.20 -2.18
C LEU A 80 13.76 -10.38 -1.22
N ASP A 81 12.69 -10.79 -0.51
CA ASP A 81 12.71 -11.96 0.37
C ASP A 81 12.89 -13.28 -0.41
N ASP A 82 12.52 -13.31 -1.69
CA ASP A 82 12.65 -14.49 -2.56
C ASP A 82 14.02 -14.59 -3.25
N LEU A 83 14.87 -13.56 -3.14
CA LEU A 83 16.19 -13.57 -3.78
C LEU A 83 17.16 -14.49 -3.06
N THR A 84 17.97 -15.22 -3.84
CA THR A 84 19.14 -15.92 -3.31
C THR A 84 20.19 -14.92 -2.80
N PRO A 85 21.13 -15.35 -1.94
CA PRO A 85 22.22 -14.49 -1.48
C PRO A 85 23.06 -13.89 -2.63
N GLU A 86 23.20 -14.64 -3.72
CA GLU A 86 23.93 -14.23 -4.93
C GLU A 86 23.19 -13.14 -5.69
N GLU A 87 21.87 -13.28 -5.86
CA GLU A 87 21.01 -12.27 -6.49
C GLU A 87 20.90 -11.00 -5.66
N MET A 88 20.79 -11.11 -4.33
CA MET A 88 20.79 -9.97 -3.42
C MET A 88 22.11 -9.17 -3.52
N ALA A 89 23.26 -9.85 -3.62
CA ALA A 89 24.55 -9.18 -3.80
C ALA A 89 24.63 -8.40 -5.13
N ILE A 90 24.04 -8.94 -6.21
CA ILE A 90 23.95 -8.24 -7.51
C ILE A 90 23.05 -7.00 -7.39
N PHE A 91 21.90 -7.14 -6.73
CA PHE A 91 20.99 -6.03 -6.48
C PHE A 91 21.70 -4.91 -5.70
N ASP A 92 22.32 -5.23 -4.57
CA ASP A 92 23.06 -4.30 -3.71
C ASP A 92 24.16 -3.54 -4.48
N GLU A 93 24.90 -4.23 -5.35
CA GLU A 93 25.91 -3.60 -6.18
C GLU A 93 25.32 -2.67 -7.26
N ALA A 94 24.11 -2.96 -7.76
CA ALA A 94 23.43 -2.12 -8.74
C ALA A 94 22.88 -0.82 -8.12
N ILE A 95 22.31 -0.87 -6.92
CA ILE A 95 21.77 0.32 -6.24
C ILE A 95 22.86 1.25 -5.69
N LYS A 96 24.02 0.74 -5.27
CA LYS A 96 25.18 1.57 -4.85
C LYS A 96 25.75 2.46 -5.97
N ARG A 97 25.46 2.16 -7.22
CA ARG A 97 25.98 2.88 -8.41
C ARG A 97 25.09 4.05 -8.86
N LYS A 98 23.99 4.32 -8.15
CA LYS A 98 23.13 5.49 -8.35
C LYS A 98 23.44 6.56 -7.31
#